data_AF-A0A1M6S9E0-F1
#
_entry.id   AF-A0A1M6S9E0-F1
#
_cell.length_a   1.000
_cell.length_b   1.000
_cell.length_c   1.000
_cell.angle_alpha   90.00
_cell.angle_beta   90.00
_cell.angle_gamma   90.00
#
_symmetry.space_group_name_H-M   'P 1'
#
loop_
_entity.id
_entity.type
_entity.pdbx_description
1 polymer ?
#
loop_
_entity_poly.entity_id
_entity_poly.type
_entity_poly.pdbx_seq_one_letter_code
_entity_poly.pdbx_strand_id
1 'polypeptide(L)'
;MKKQVCSQCGGEEWIKKLRVVDRGEDNARYDLALEMEMNPQAILFKERVNAPLHADVCAGCGLVLFQVSPVSLQMLKAGKQLTEERESADAKSGDFRNHPRYQEFLAEDAAYKFMEGSEVMLAFAQWLARKER
;
A
#
# COMPACT_ATOMS: atom_id res chain seq x y z
N MET A 1 1.27 -16.41 27.95
CA MET A 1 1.86 -15.78 26.73
C MET A 1 2.46 -16.87 25.87
N LYS A 2 2.21 -16.89 24.55
CA LYS A 2 2.91 -17.82 23.66
C LYS A 2 4.38 -17.41 23.58
N LYS A 3 5.30 -18.35 23.84
CA LYS A 3 6.74 -18.14 23.62
C LYS A 3 6.98 -18.04 22.11
N GLN A 4 7.78 -17.06 21.71
CA GLN A 4 8.19 -16.87 20.32
C GLN A 4 9.55 -17.54 20.13
N VAL A 5 9.56 -18.61 19.33
CA VAL A 5 10.78 -19.37 19.01
C VAL A 5 11.31 -18.91 17.66
N CYS A 6 12.61 -18.68 17.57
CA CYS A 6 13.27 -18.33 16.32
C CYS A 6 13.24 -19.51 15.35
N SER A 7 12.62 -19.32 14.18
CA SER A 7 12.54 -20.35 13.14
C SER A 7 13.91 -20.73 12.56
N GLN A 8 14.90 -19.83 12.64
CA GLN A 8 16.23 -20.05 12.08
C GLN A 8 17.19 -20.83 13.01
N CYS A 9 17.26 -20.48 14.31
CA CYS A 9 18.21 -21.12 15.24
C CYS A 9 17.57 -21.81 16.45
N GLY A 10 16.24 -21.78 16.60
CA GLY A 10 15.54 -22.31 17.76
C GLY A 10 15.66 -21.49 19.04
N GLY A 11 16.38 -20.36 19.02
CA GLY A 11 16.52 -19.47 20.17
C GLY A 11 15.20 -18.82 20.60
N GLU A 12 15.08 -18.51 21.89
CA GLU A 12 13.86 -17.89 22.47
C GLU A 12 14.06 -16.42 22.87
N GLU A 13 15.30 -15.92 22.81
CA GLU A 13 15.63 -14.56 23.19
C GLU A 13 15.51 -13.60 21.99
N TRP A 14 14.77 -12.51 22.20
CA TRP A 14 14.46 -11.51 21.18
C TRP A 14 14.62 -10.10 21.74
N ILE A 15 15.25 -9.23 20.95
CA ILE A 15 15.27 -7.79 21.14
C ILE A 15 14.06 -7.23 20.40
N LYS A 16 13.07 -6.68 21.13
CA LYS A 16 11.74 -6.39 20.59
C LYS A 16 11.47 -4.92 20.33
N LYS A 17 10.48 -4.64 19.47
CA LYS A 17 9.92 -3.30 19.21
C LYS A 17 10.95 -2.29 18.72
N LEU A 18 11.89 -2.74 17.91
CA LEU A 18 12.85 -1.84 17.27
C LEU A 18 12.18 -1.05 16.15
N ARG A 19 12.51 0.24 16.05
CA ARG A 19 12.09 1.06 14.91
C ARG A 19 12.90 0.68 13.68
N VAL A 20 12.22 0.54 12.56
CA VAL A 20 12.84 0.34 11.25
C VAL A 20 12.88 1.70 10.56
N VAL A 21 14.08 2.21 10.34
CA VAL A 21 14.28 3.57 9.83
C VAL A 21 14.63 3.52 8.36
N ASP A 22 13.84 4.22 7.55
CA ASP A 22 14.16 4.55 6.17
C ASP A 22 14.89 5.91 6.11
N ARG A 23 15.91 6.02 5.26
CA ARG A 23 16.71 7.23 5.10
C ARG A 23 16.34 7.90 3.78
N GLY A 24 15.69 9.05 3.88
CA GLY A 24 15.39 9.90 2.74
C GLY A 24 16.50 10.90 2.41
N GLU A 25 16.20 11.82 1.50
CA GLU A 25 17.06 12.95 1.17
C GLU A 25 17.35 13.84 2.40
N ASP A 26 18.45 14.58 2.36
CA ASP A 26 18.87 15.51 3.42
C ASP A 26 18.98 14.89 4.83
N ASN A 27 19.35 13.61 4.92
CA ASN A 27 19.41 12.85 6.17
C ASN A 27 18.06 12.74 6.91
N ALA A 28 16.94 12.94 6.22
CA ALA A 28 15.63 12.71 6.78
C ALA A 28 15.48 11.24 7.20
N ARG A 29 14.85 11.02 8.36
CA ARG A 29 14.60 9.69 8.92
C ARG A 29 13.11 9.47 9.03
N TYR A 30 12.61 8.49 8.31
CA TYR A 30 11.21 8.08 8.33
C TYR A 30 11.08 6.70 8.96
N ASP A 31 9.92 6.43 9.57
CA ASP A 31 9.60 5.07 9.98
C ASP A 31 9.14 4.31 8.74
N LEU A 32 9.73 3.14 8.50
CA LEU A 32 9.30 2.26 7.42
C LEU A 32 7.87 1.79 7.70
N ALA A 33 7.03 1.75 6.66
CA ALA A 33 5.64 1.32 6.77
C ALA A 33 5.30 0.31 5.66
N LEU A 34 4.30 -0.54 5.94
CA LEU A 34 3.60 -1.27 4.89
C LEU A 34 2.55 -0.35 4.28
N GLU A 35 2.48 -0.31 2.97
CA GLU A 35 1.45 0.40 2.21
C GLU A 35 0.53 -0.63 1.54
N MET A 36 -0.79 -0.41 1.66
CA MET A 36 -1.81 -1.17 0.95
C MET A 36 -2.69 -0.20 0.16
N GLU A 37 -2.73 -0.36 -1.16
CA GLU A 37 -3.66 0.37 -2.03
C GLU A 37 -5.05 -0.26 -1.91
N MET A 38 -6.01 0.50 -1.37
CA MET A 38 -7.40 0.03 -1.17
C MET A 38 -8.23 0.08 -2.45
N ASN A 39 -7.78 0.85 -3.45
CA ASN A 39 -8.32 0.81 -4.79
C ASN A 39 -7.15 0.86 -5.78
N PRO A 40 -6.48 -0.28 -6.04
CA PRO A 40 -5.32 -0.31 -6.93
C PRO A 40 -5.68 0.07 -8.37
N GLN A 41 -6.96 -0.03 -8.74
CA GLN A 41 -7.49 0.37 -10.04
C GLN A 41 -7.99 1.83 -10.07
N ALA A 42 -7.98 2.54 -8.93
CA ALA A 42 -8.33 3.96 -8.90
C ALA A 42 -7.23 4.78 -9.58
N ILE A 43 -7.66 5.59 -10.53
CA ILE A 43 -6.79 6.50 -11.28
C ILE A 43 -6.47 7.73 -10.42
N LEU A 44 -7.49 8.27 -9.76
CA LEU A 44 -7.43 9.41 -8.87
C LEU A 44 -7.89 8.98 -7.50
N PHE A 45 -7.24 9.51 -6.45
CA PHE A 45 -7.52 9.16 -5.06
C PHE A 45 -7.30 7.65 -4.78
N LYS A 46 -6.09 7.15 -5.08
CA LYS A 46 -5.62 5.85 -4.59
C LYS A 46 -5.66 5.90 -3.05
N GLU A 47 -6.77 5.46 -2.47
CA GLU A 47 -6.91 5.40 -1.02
C GLU A 47 -5.88 4.39 -0.51
N ARG A 48 -5.01 4.82 0.39
CA ARG A 48 -3.92 4.00 0.93
C ARG A 48 -4.08 3.82 2.42
N VAL A 49 -3.81 2.60 2.89
CA VAL A 49 -3.64 2.30 4.31
C VAL A 49 -2.16 2.10 4.57
N ASN A 50 -1.61 2.93 5.45
CA ASN A 50 -0.23 2.82 5.91
C ASN A 50 -0.19 2.21 7.31
N ALA A 51 0.68 1.22 7.48
CA ALA A 51 0.88 0.50 8.73
C ALA A 51 2.36 0.57 9.14
N PRO A 52 2.73 1.35 10.18
CA PRO A 52 4.10 1.44 10.66
C PRO A 52 4.68 0.07 11.03
N LEU A 53 5.91 -0.20 10.58
CA LEU A 53 6.64 -1.43 10.86
C LEU A 53 7.51 -1.28 12.10
N HIS A 54 7.58 -2.37 12.86
CA HIS A 54 8.61 -2.57 13.86
C HIS A 54 9.32 -3.90 13.60
N ALA A 55 10.51 -4.05 14.17
CA ALA A 55 11.30 -5.25 14.07
C ALA A 55 11.56 -5.86 15.45
N ASP A 56 11.51 -7.19 15.49
CA ASP A 56 12.08 -7.99 16.55
C ASP A 56 13.32 -8.71 16.00
N VAL A 57 14.43 -8.74 16.74
CA VAL A 57 15.68 -9.36 16.32
C VAL A 57 16.03 -10.51 17.25
N CYS A 58 16.28 -11.69 16.70
CA CYS A 58 16.74 -12.83 17.49
C CYS A 58 18.15 -12.56 18.03
N ALA A 59 18.33 -12.65 19.35
CA ALA A 59 19.62 -12.41 19.99
C ALA A 59 20.65 -13.50 19.66
N GLY A 60 20.21 -14.71 19.30
CA GLY A 60 21.09 -15.85 19.03
C GLY A 60 21.67 -15.89 17.61
N CYS A 61 20.89 -15.49 16.59
CA CYS A 61 21.32 -15.58 15.19
C CYS A 61 21.11 -14.32 14.35
N GLY A 62 20.54 -13.26 14.91
CA GLY A 62 20.31 -12.01 14.20
C GLY A 62 19.14 -12.00 13.22
N LEU A 63 18.32 -13.06 13.17
CA LEU A 63 17.08 -13.07 12.37
C LEU A 63 16.21 -11.85 12.72
N VAL A 64 15.87 -11.06 11.70
CA VAL A 64 14.98 -9.90 11.82
C VAL A 64 13.56 -10.31 11.41
N LEU A 65 12.59 -10.07 12.30
CA LEU A 65 11.18 -10.30 12.04
C LEU A 65 10.44 -8.97 12.04
N PHE A 66 9.86 -8.61 10.89
CA PHE A 66 9.02 -7.43 10.78
C PHE A 66 7.59 -7.70 11.23
N GLN A 67 7.02 -6.73 11.93
CA GLN A 67 5.70 -6.80 12.54
C GLN A 67 4.98 -5.45 12.46
N VAL A 68 3.65 -5.48 12.53
CA VAL A 68 2.80 -4.30 12.65
C VAL A 68 2.01 -4.35 13.95
N SER A 69 1.59 -3.19 14.45
CA SER A 69 0.80 -3.14 15.69
C SER A 69 -0.57 -3.83 15.50
N PRO A 70 -1.24 -4.30 16.56
CA PRO A 70 -2.59 -4.85 16.46
C PRO A 70 -3.60 -3.87 15.85
N VAL A 71 -3.46 -2.58 16.11
CA VAL A 71 -4.29 -1.52 15.53
C VAL A 71 -4.05 -1.43 14.03
N SER A 72 -2.79 -1.37 13.61
CA SER A 72 -2.41 -1.33 12.20
C SER A 72 -2.87 -2.59 11.45
N LEU A 73 -2.82 -3.76 12.09
CA LEU A 73 -3.36 -4.99 11.53
C LEU A 73 -4.88 -4.92 11.32
N GLN A 74 -5.63 -4.32 12.25
CA GLN A 74 -7.07 -4.12 12.06
C GLN A 74 -7.36 -3.17 10.90
N MET A 75 -6.59 -2.09 10.75
CA MET A 75 -6.71 -1.18 9.61
C MET A 75 -6.44 -1.88 8.28
N LEU A 76 -5.38 -2.69 8.20
CA LEU A 76 -5.07 -3.48 7.00
C LEU A 76 -6.18 -4.49 6.68
N LYS A 77 -6.77 -5.14 7.70
CA LYS A 77 -7.90 -6.05 7.50
C LYS A 77 -9.15 -5.32 6.99
N ALA A 78 -9.48 -4.18 7.58
CA ALA A 78 -10.63 -3.37 7.17
C ALA A 78 -10.46 -2.85 5.73
N GLY A 79 -9.26 -2.36 5.38
CA GLY A 79 -8.98 -1.90 4.03
C GLY A 79 -9.09 -3.03 3.01
N LYS A 80 -8.58 -4.23 3.32
CA LYS A 80 -8.74 -5.41 2.47
C LYS A 80 -10.21 -5.72 2.18
N GLN A 81 -11.05 -5.73 3.22
CA GLN A 81 -12.47 -6.01 3.07
C GLN A 81 -13.18 -4.96 2.20
N LEU A 82 -12.88 -3.68 2.38
CA LEU A 82 -13.44 -2.60 1.56
C LEU A 82 -13.04 -2.71 0.09
N THR A 83 -11.82 -3.15 -0.21
CA THR A 83 -11.37 -3.42 -1.58
C THR A 83 -12.18 -4.54 -2.22
N GLU A 84 -12.35 -5.67 -1.53
CA GLU A 84 -13.14 -6.82 -2.01
C GLU A 84 -14.63 -6.45 -2.24
N GLU A 85 -15.21 -5.64 -1.34
CA GLU A 85 -16.59 -5.17 -1.46
C GLU A 85 -16.78 -4.20 -2.64
N ARG A 86 -15.82 -3.29 -2.88
CA ARG A 86 -15.85 -2.36 -4.02
C ARG A 86 -15.71 -3.07 -5.35
N GLU A 87 -14.76 -4.00 -5.49
CA GLU A 87 -14.61 -4.82 -6.70
C GLU A 87 -15.93 -5.53 -7.05
N SER A 88 -16.68 -5.98 -6.04
CA SER A 88 -18.01 -6.58 -6.24
C SER A 88 -19.12 -5.57 -6.58
N ALA A 89 -19.02 -4.31 -6.16
CA ALA A 89 -20.03 -3.28 -6.39
C ALA A 89 -19.88 -2.60 -7.77
N ASP A 90 -18.64 -2.42 -8.20
CA ASP A 90 -18.28 -1.76 -9.44
C ASP A 90 -18.73 -2.54 -10.68
N ALA A 91 -18.81 -3.86 -10.56
CA ALA A 91 -19.42 -4.73 -11.57
C ALA A 91 -20.92 -4.44 -11.85
N LYS A 92 -21.59 -3.58 -11.06
CA LYS A 92 -23.05 -3.35 -11.11
C LYS A 92 -23.51 -1.93 -11.43
N SER A 93 -22.61 -0.94 -11.48
CA SER A 93 -23.00 0.46 -11.77
C SER A 93 -22.35 0.97 -13.06
N GLY A 94 -22.81 2.12 -13.58
CA GLY A 94 -22.28 2.80 -14.78
C GLY A 94 -20.86 3.32 -14.57
N ASP A 95 -19.96 2.37 -14.32
CA ASP A 95 -18.58 2.53 -13.94
C ASP A 95 -17.80 3.13 -15.11
N PHE A 96 -16.99 4.14 -14.82
CA PHE A 96 -16.06 4.73 -15.77
C PHE A 96 -15.13 3.68 -16.41
N ARG A 97 -14.90 2.55 -15.74
CA ARG A 97 -14.16 1.39 -16.29
C ARG A 97 -14.82 0.77 -17.52
N ASN A 98 -16.11 1.02 -17.74
CA ASN A 98 -16.81 0.62 -18.95
C ASN A 98 -16.59 1.59 -20.12
N HIS A 99 -15.80 2.66 -19.93
CA HIS A 99 -15.46 3.57 -21.01
C HIS A 99 -14.67 2.82 -22.10
N PRO A 100 -14.99 2.98 -23.40
CA PRO A 100 -14.38 2.21 -24.49
C PRO A 100 -12.84 2.27 -24.52
N ARG A 101 -12.29 3.37 -24.03
CA ARG A 101 -10.85 3.66 -23.97
C ARG A 101 -10.19 3.34 -22.63
N TYR A 102 -10.88 2.68 -21.71
CA TYR A 102 -10.37 2.41 -20.36
C TYR A 102 -9.04 1.63 -20.35
N GLN A 103 -8.85 0.68 -21.28
CA GLN A 103 -7.59 -0.06 -21.40
C GLN A 103 -6.43 0.81 -21.91
N GLU A 104 -6.69 1.78 -22.79
CA GLU A 104 -5.68 2.77 -23.22
C GLU A 104 -5.27 3.66 -22.03
N PHE A 105 -6.25 4.04 -21.21
CA PHE A 105 -5.99 4.81 -20.01
C PHE A 105 -5.09 4.07 -19.01
N LEU A 106 -5.40 2.81 -18.68
CA LEU A 106 -4.61 2.03 -17.74
C LEU A 106 -3.16 1.82 -18.20
N ALA A 107 -2.93 1.69 -19.51
CA ALA A 107 -1.59 1.60 -20.07
C ALA A 107 -0.81 2.92 -19.93
N GLU A 108 -1.49 4.07 -19.98
CA GLU A 108 -0.92 5.40 -19.72
C GLU A 108 -0.73 5.66 -18.20
N ASP A 109 -1.54 5.04 -17.31
CA ASP A 109 -1.51 5.24 -15.84
C ASP A 109 -0.19 4.85 -15.17
N ALA A 110 0.51 3.85 -15.72
CA ALA A 110 1.83 3.48 -15.23
C ALA A 110 2.82 4.65 -15.27
N ALA A 111 2.62 5.63 -16.16
CA ALA A 111 3.43 6.84 -16.26
C ALA A 111 3.01 7.95 -15.28
N TYR A 112 1.78 7.91 -14.74
CA TYR A 112 1.25 8.91 -13.80
C TYR A 112 1.59 8.61 -12.33
N LYS A 113 2.18 7.44 -12.04
CA LYS A 113 2.48 6.95 -10.68
C LYS A 113 3.36 7.89 -9.83
N PHE A 114 4.10 8.81 -10.47
CA PHE A 114 5.02 9.74 -9.82
C PHE A 114 4.62 11.23 -9.95
N MET A 115 3.46 11.52 -10.55
CA MET A 115 2.98 12.91 -10.69
C MET A 115 2.29 13.41 -9.42
N GLU A 116 2.34 14.72 -9.19
CA GLU A 116 1.59 15.34 -8.10
C GLU A 116 0.08 15.30 -8.37
N GLY A 117 -0.73 15.28 -7.31
CA GLY A 117 -2.18 15.03 -7.43
C GLY A 117 -2.93 16.02 -8.35
N SER A 118 -2.46 17.26 -8.47
CA SER A 118 -3.02 18.26 -9.41
C SER A 118 -2.71 17.95 -10.88
N GLU A 119 -1.54 17.39 -11.17
CA GLU A 119 -1.08 17.05 -12.52
C GLU A 119 -1.84 15.84 -13.06
N VAL A 120 -2.09 14.83 -12.20
CA VAL A 120 -2.91 13.66 -12.55
C VAL A 120 -4.35 14.08 -12.88
N MET A 121 -4.92 15.03 -12.12
CA MET A 121 -6.27 15.57 -12.39
C MET A 121 -6.34 16.28 -13.75
N LEU A 122 -5.31 17.05 -14.11
CA LEU A 122 -5.26 17.75 -15.38
C LEU A 122 -5.09 16.77 -16.56
N ALA A 123 -4.21 15.78 -16.42
CA ALA A 123 -4.01 14.72 -17.41
C ALA A 123 -5.30 13.91 -17.64
N PHE A 124 -6.00 13.56 -16.56
CA PHE A 124 -7.29 12.87 -16.62
C PHE A 124 -8.37 13.71 -17.32
N ALA A 125 -8.49 14.99 -16.97
CA ALA A 125 -9.44 15.90 -17.60
C ALA A 125 -9.16 16.09 -19.10
N GLN A 126 -7.87 16.20 -19.48
CA GLN A 126 -7.46 16.27 -20.88
C GLN A 126 -7.76 14.97 -21.64
N TRP A 127 -7.53 13.81 -21.01
CA TRP A 127 -7.86 12.51 -21.59
C TRP A 127 -9.36 12.36 -21.84
N LEU A 128 -10.21 12.75 -20.88
CA LEU A 128 -11.67 12.76 -21.03
C LEU A 128 -12.13 13.66 -22.17
N ALA A 129 -11.45 14.78 -22.39
CA ALA A 129 -11.77 15.73 -23.45
C ALA A 129 -11.31 15.28 -24.86
N ARG A 130 -10.52 14.21 -24.99
CA ARG A 130 -10.10 13.68 -26.29
C ARG A 130 -11.31 13.05 -26.99
N LYS A 131 -11.84 13.70 -28.03
CA LYS A 131 -12.93 13.16 -28.85
C LYS A 131 -12.56 11.78 -29.41
N GLU A 132 -13.52 10.87 -29.37
CA GLU A 132 -13.51 9.64 -30.15
C GLU A 132 -13.27 10.01 -31.61
N ARG A 133 -12.20 9.46 -32.21
CA ARG A 133 -11.89 9.62 -33.63
C ARG A 133 -12.60 8.56 -34.44
#